data_AF-A0A3D5BH79-F1
#
_entry.id   AF-A0A3D5BH79-F1
#
_cell.length_a   1.000
_cell.length_b   1.000
_cell.length_c   1.000
_cell.angle_alpha   90.00
_cell.angle_beta   90.00
_cell.angle_gamma   90.00
#
_symmetry.space_group_name_H-M   'P 1'
#
loop_
_entity.id
_entity.type
_entity.pdbx_description
1 polymer ?
#
loop_
_entity_poly.entity_id
_entity_poly.type
_entity_poly.pdbx_seq_one_letter_code
_entity_poly.pdbx_strand_id
1 'polypeptide(L)'
;MTNNFGKLFAGFAAAIALMSSAAMAAPITDVQEYSNNSATEYFVDSDGNKYDQPFYRDQNQDWEWIHNPLAGLFTNIKLSISAFDVDFGSGELDAISVFDGTSWLSLGYLAGASDIWAFTDFDLTGFSWAQSQVNAGLKVRMNIDQNNAGWLVTLGKSTLTVNGGDLACVPTPGVPCTQIPVTEPGVFGLFGLALAGLMLRRRKANKA
;
A
#
# COMPACT_ATOMS: atom_id res chain seq x y z
N MET A 1 -52.91 16.42 -40.91
CA MET A 1 -52.31 15.71 -39.78
C MET A 1 -50.84 15.50 -40.08
N THR A 2 -49.97 16.27 -39.45
CA THR A 2 -48.52 16.27 -39.70
C THR A 2 -47.81 15.48 -38.61
N ASN A 3 -47.14 14.39 -39.00
CA ASN A 3 -46.47 13.46 -38.10
C ASN A 3 -45.18 14.09 -37.54
N ASN A 4 -45.13 14.28 -36.23
CA ASN A 4 -43.98 14.83 -35.50
C ASN A 4 -43.30 13.76 -34.62
N PHE A 5 -43.16 12.54 -35.12
CA PHE A 5 -42.64 11.38 -34.37
C PHE A 5 -41.10 11.22 -34.42
N GLY A 6 -40.39 12.02 -35.21
CA GLY A 6 -38.95 11.85 -35.45
C GLY A 6 -38.00 12.50 -34.43
N LYS A 7 -38.50 13.30 -33.47
CA LYS A 7 -37.63 14.09 -32.57
C LYS A 7 -37.44 13.50 -31.17
N LEU A 8 -38.13 12.41 -30.83
CA LEU A 8 -38.06 11.85 -29.47
C LEU A 8 -36.91 10.85 -29.25
N PHE A 9 -36.34 10.27 -30.31
CA PHE A 9 -35.30 9.23 -30.17
C PHE A 9 -33.86 9.76 -30.10
N ALA A 10 -33.61 11.01 -30.50
CA ALA A 10 -32.25 11.58 -30.49
C ALA A 10 -31.82 12.16 -29.13
N GLY A 11 -32.75 12.31 -28.18
CA GLY A 11 -32.48 12.92 -26.87
C GLY A 11 -31.94 11.97 -25.81
N PHE A 12 -32.20 10.66 -25.94
CA PHE A 12 -31.85 9.67 -24.89
C PHE A 12 -30.47 9.03 -25.09
N ALA A 13 -29.97 8.97 -26.32
CA ALA A 13 -28.66 8.38 -26.63
C ALA A 13 -27.47 9.24 -26.16
N ALA A 14 -27.64 10.55 -26.02
CA ALA A 14 -26.57 11.47 -25.59
C ALA A 14 -26.36 11.50 -24.06
N ALA A 15 -27.28 10.93 -23.27
CA ALA A 15 -27.19 10.91 -21.81
C ALA A 15 -26.40 9.71 -21.25
N ILE A 16 -26.15 8.68 -22.07
CA ILE A 16 -25.49 7.44 -21.63
C ILE A 16 -23.95 7.49 -21.79
N ALA A 17 -23.43 8.44 -22.58
CA ALA A 17 -21.99 8.54 -22.87
C ALA A 17 -21.16 9.34 -21.83
N LEU A 18 -21.76 9.79 -20.71
CA LEU A 18 -21.08 10.58 -19.68
C LEU A 18 -20.77 9.80 -18.40
N MET A 19 -20.99 8.48 -18.40
CA MET A 19 -20.39 7.60 -17.39
C MET A 19 -18.92 7.33 -17.74
N SER A 20 -18.12 8.39 -17.86
CA SER A 20 -16.68 8.27 -17.62
C SER A 20 -16.55 7.94 -16.14
N SER A 21 -16.56 6.64 -15.83
CA SER A 21 -16.10 6.13 -14.56
C SER A 21 -14.72 6.73 -14.34
N ALA A 22 -14.62 7.71 -13.45
CA ALA A 22 -13.37 7.99 -12.80
C ALA A 22 -13.04 6.74 -11.96
N ALA A 23 -12.50 5.72 -12.63
CA ALA A 23 -11.86 4.61 -11.98
C ALA A 23 -10.56 5.18 -11.43
N MET A 24 -10.66 5.88 -10.30
CA MET A 24 -9.51 6.03 -9.42
C MET A 24 -9.25 4.61 -8.93
N ALA A 25 -8.07 4.06 -9.22
CA ALA A 25 -7.62 2.88 -8.50
C ALA A 25 -7.64 3.28 -7.02
N ALA A 26 -8.48 2.61 -6.23
CA ALA A 26 -8.39 2.75 -4.78
C ALA A 26 -6.92 2.45 -4.43
N PRO A 27 -6.21 3.38 -3.77
CA PRO A 27 -4.92 3.05 -3.19
C PRO A 27 -5.13 1.82 -2.28
N ILE A 28 -4.26 0.80 -2.41
CA ILE A 28 -4.42 -0.45 -1.68
C ILE A 28 -3.19 -0.67 -0.82
N THR A 29 -3.41 -0.90 0.47
CA THR A 29 -2.37 -1.20 1.43
C THR A 29 -2.65 -2.57 2.04
N ASP A 30 -1.66 -3.48 2.02
CA ASP A 30 -1.65 -4.67 2.86
C ASP A 30 -0.70 -4.44 4.04
N VAL A 31 -1.13 -4.81 5.24
CA VAL A 31 -0.34 -4.71 6.46
C VAL A 31 -0.19 -6.10 7.03
N GLN A 32 1.04 -6.58 7.17
CA GLN A 32 1.39 -7.78 7.92
C GLN A 32 1.89 -7.33 9.30
N GLU A 33 1.27 -7.84 10.35
CA GLU A 33 1.58 -7.53 11.74
C GLU A 33 1.09 -8.69 12.64
N TYR A 34 1.28 -8.59 13.95
CA TYR A 34 0.89 -9.67 14.86
C TYR A 34 -0.58 -10.10 14.75
N SER A 35 -1.50 -9.17 14.45
CA SER A 35 -2.94 -9.45 14.42
C SER A 35 -3.36 -10.41 13.30
N ASN A 36 -2.53 -10.56 12.26
CA ASN A 36 -2.82 -11.37 11.08
C ASN A 36 -1.64 -12.26 10.63
N ASN A 37 -0.63 -12.44 11.48
CA ASN A 37 0.51 -13.29 11.19
C ASN A 37 0.23 -14.78 11.47
N SER A 38 1.11 -15.62 10.96
CA SER A 38 1.29 -17.01 11.34
C SER A 38 2.33 -17.14 12.46
N ALA A 39 2.34 -18.30 13.12
CA ALA A 39 3.25 -18.58 14.24
C ALA A 39 4.76 -18.53 13.87
N THR A 40 5.10 -18.50 12.59
CA THR A 40 6.48 -18.47 12.07
C THR A 40 6.92 -17.10 11.56
N GLU A 41 6.06 -16.09 11.63
CA GLU A 41 6.35 -14.75 11.10
C GLU A 41 6.81 -13.75 12.16
N TYR A 42 6.65 -14.08 13.45
CA TYR A 42 7.30 -13.41 14.60
C TYR A 42 7.18 -11.87 14.69
N PHE A 43 6.17 -11.26 14.07
CA PHE A 43 5.78 -9.89 14.40
C PHE A 43 5.40 -9.78 15.89
N VAL A 44 5.87 -8.75 16.59
CA VAL A 44 5.53 -8.52 18.00
C VAL A 44 4.16 -7.84 18.13
N ASP A 45 3.42 -8.19 19.19
CA ASP A 45 2.06 -7.72 19.43
C ASP A 45 1.98 -6.29 19.99
N SER A 46 2.98 -5.91 20.78
CA SER A 46 3.00 -4.65 21.52
C SER A 46 4.42 -4.19 21.82
N ASP A 47 4.58 -2.88 22.10
CA ASP A 47 5.88 -2.31 22.46
C ASP A 47 6.43 -2.90 23.78
N GLY A 48 5.56 -3.41 24.66
CA GLY A 48 5.96 -4.01 25.93
C GLY A 48 6.79 -5.28 25.76
N ASN A 49 6.57 -6.03 24.68
CA ASN A 49 7.16 -7.34 24.46
C ASN A 49 8.36 -7.31 23.49
N LYS A 50 8.88 -6.11 23.18
CA LYS A 50 9.91 -5.92 22.15
C LYS A 50 11.27 -6.56 22.43
N TYR A 51 11.57 -6.92 23.68
CA TYR A 51 12.77 -7.67 24.06
C TYR A 51 12.46 -9.15 24.37
N ASP A 52 11.20 -9.55 24.28
CA ASP A 52 10.77 -10.88 24.69
C ASP A 52 10.99 -11.90 23.57
N GLN A 53 11.27 -13.12 23.98
CA GLN A 53 11.21 -14.27 23.08
C GLN A 53 9.74 -14.63 22.81
N PRO A 54 9.38 -15.00 21.56
CA PRO A 54 10.26 -15.32 20.44
C PRO A 54 10.40 -14.15 19.43
N PHE A 55 10.32 -12.89 19.86
CA PHE A 55 10.27 -11.74 18.95
C PHE A 55 11.62 -11.05 18.77
N TYR A 56 12.44 -10.97 19.82
CA TYR A 56 13.78 -10.40 19.79
C TYR A 56 14.80 -11.45 19.39
N ARG A 57 15.32 -11.39 18.16
CA ARG A 57 15.94 -12.55 17.51
C ARG A 57 17.31 -12.26 16.93
N ASP A 58 18.11 -13.33 16.87
CA ASP A 58 19.52 -13.33 16.50
C ASP A 58 19.76 -13.86 15.07
N GLN A 59 21.04 -13.93 14.67
CA GLN A 59 21.48 -14.33 13.34
C GLN A 59 21.13 -15.76 12.91
N ASN A 60 20.72 -16.63 13.85
CA ASN A 60 20.33 -18.02 13.55
C ASN A 60 18.81 -18.16 13.44
N GLN A 61 18.10 -17.04 13.48
CA GLN A 61 16.69 -16.98 13.74
C GLN A 61 15.94 -16.13 12.69
N ASP A 62 16.40 -16.20 11.44
CA ASP A 62 15.80 -15.60 10.25
C ASP A 62 14.26 -15.74 10.15
N TRP A 63 13.66 -14.82 9.41
CA TRP A 63 12.21 -14.73 9.22
C TRP A 63 11.80 -14.72 7.77
N GLU A 64 10.64 -15.30 7.49
CA GLU A 64 9.93 -15.14 6.23
C GLU A 64 8.47 -14.83 6.50
N TRP A 65 7.87 -13.97 5.69
CA TRP A 65 6.44 -13.67 5.71
C TRP A 65 5.90 -13.44 4.31
N ILE A 66 4.58 -13.46 4.17
CA ILE A 66 3.90 -13.27 2.89
C ILE A 66 2.84 -12.19 3.01
N HIS A 67 2.92 -11.19 2.13
CA HIS A 67 1.85 -10.21 1.97
C HIS A 67 0.64 -10.81 1.25
N ASN A 68 -0.56 -10.36 1.61
CA ASN A 68 -1.76 -10.73 0.85
C ASN A 68 -1.65 -10.25 -0.60
N PRO A 69 -2.17 -11.02 -1.57
CA PRO A 69 -2.20 -10.58 -2.96
C PRO A 69 -2.97 -9.27 -3.12
N LEU A 70 -2.34 -8.27 -3.72
CA LEU A 70 -3.00 -7.04 -4.13
C LEU A 70 -3.27 -7.14 -5.62
N ALA A 71 -4.53 -7.03 -6.06
CA ALA A 71 -4.89 -7.17 -7.47
C ALA A 71 -4.87 -5.82 -8.20
N GLY A 72 -4.26 -5.77 -9.39
CA GLY A 72 -4.39 -4.63 -10.30
C GLY A 72 -3.15 -4.36 -11.13
N LEU A 73 -3.05 -3.11 -11.60
CA LEU A 73 -1.86 -2.54 -12.21
C LEU A 73 -1.33 -1.43 -11.30
N PHE A 74 -0.01 -1.41 -11.11
CA PHE A 74 0.63 -0.51 -10.14
C PHE A 74 1.60 0.43 -10.85
N THR A 75 1.51 1.72 -10.55
CA THR A 75 2.48 2.74 -10.97
C THR A 75 3.48 3.06 -9.88
N ASN A 76 3.17 2.68 -8.64
CA ASN A 76 4.06 2.75 -7.49
C ASN A 76 3.85 1.51 -6.62
N ILE A 77 4.94 0.89 -6.18
CA ILE A 77 4.94 -0.24 -5.25
C ILE A 77 5.99 0.05 -4.19
N LYS A 78 5.56 0.11 -2.93
CA LYS A 78 6.43 0.41 -1.79
C LYS A 78 6.27 -0.67 -0.72
N LEU A 79 7.39 -1.21 -0.26
CA LEU A 79 7.46 -2.07 0.92
C LEU A 79 8.07 -1.26 2.06
N SER A 80 7.40 -1.20 3.21
CA SER A 80 7.90 -0.52 4.41
C SER A 80 7.91 -1.50 5.57
N ILE A 81 9.06 -1.68 6.21
CA ILE A 81 9.23 -2.65 7.30
C ILE A 81 9.61 -1.89 8.56
N SER A 82 8.85 -2.06 9.64
CA SER A 82 9.25 -1.56 10.95
C SER A 82 9.96 -2.62 11.76
N ALA A 83 11.06 -2.19 12.36
CA ALA A 83 11.83 -2.99 13.28
C ALA A 83 12.33 -2.14 14.44
N PHE A 84 12.65 -2.81 15.54
CA PHE A 84 13.22 -2.25 16.75
C PHE A 84 14.65 -2.75 16.90
N ASP A 85 15.51 -1.86 17.39
CA ASP A 85 16.92 -2.17 17.70
C ASP A 85 17.73 -2.57 16.46
N VAL A 86 17.56 -1.82 15.37
CA VAL A 86 18.33 -2.03 14.14
C VAL A 86 19.65 -1.27 14.26
N ASP A 87 20.73 -1.96 14.59
CA ASP A 87 22.04 -1.37 14.87
C ASP A 87 22.91 -1.13 13.62
N PHE A 88 22.26 -0.76 12.51
CA PHE A 88 22.92 -0.53 11.22
C PHE A 88 24.07 0.49 11.30
N GLY A 89 23.88 1.58 12.06
CA GLY A 89 24.91 2.59 12.29
C GLY A 89 26.11 2.08 13.11
N SER A 90 25.91 1.01 13.89
CA SER A 90 26.93 0.32 14.70
C SER A 90 27.55 -0.86 13.95
N GLY A 91 27.06 -1.17 12.75
CA GLY A 91 27.63 -2.16 11.84
C GLY A 91 26.88 -3.50 11.76
N GLU A 92 25.73 -3.66 12.41
CA GLU A 92 24.83 -4.81 12.18
C GLU A 92 24.19 -4.73 10.78
N LEU A 93 23.97 -5.87 10.13
CA LEU A 93 23.40 -5.96 8.80
C LEU A 93 22.18 -6.89 8.74
N ASP A 94 20.99 -6.36 9.02
CA ASP A 94 19.73 -7.09 8.83
C ASP A 94 19.24 -6.97 7.38
N ALA A 95 19.47 -8.01 6.58
CA ALA A 95 19.24 -7.96 5.15
C ALA A 95 17.81 -8.36 4.77
N ILE A 96 17.13 -7.50 4.01
CA ILE A 96 15.81 -7.77 3.45
C ILE A 96 15.94 -8.32 2.04
N SER A 97 15.24 -9.42 1.77
CA SER A 97 15.11 -9.99 0.43
C SER A 97 13.65 -10.29 0.10
N VAL A 98 13.34 -10.30 -1.19
CA VAL A 98 12.02 -10.65 -1.72
C VAL A 98 12.14 -11.70 -2.79
N PHE A 99 11.11 -12.54 -2.94
CA PHE A 99 11.10 -13.55 -4.00
C PHE A 99 10.65 -12.92 -5.31
N ASP A 100 11.50 -12.97 -6.35
CA ASP A 100 11.23 -12.38 -7.67
C ASP A 100 10.39 -13.29 -8.59
N GLY A 101 9.97 -14.45 -8.09
CA GLY A 101 9.30 -15.51 -8.85
C GLY A 101 10.22 -16.68 -9.23
N THR A 102 11.54 -16.50 -9.16
CA THR A 102 12.56 -17.51 -9.47
C THR A 102 13.59 -17.66 -8.35
N SER A 103 14.03 -16.55 -7.76
CA SER A 103 15.09 -16.48 -6.76
C SER A 103 14.81 -15.41 -5.71
N TRP A 104 15.55 -15.46 -4.61
CA TRP A 104 15.52 -14.41 -3.60
C TRP A 104 16.45 -13.27 -4.00
N LEU A 105 15.89 -12.08 -4.18
CA LEU A 105 16.60 -10.85 -4.51
C LEU A 105 16.75 -9.99 -3.26
N SER A 106 17.98 -9.59 -2.91
CA SER A 106 18.21 -8.64 -1.83
C SER A 106 17.78 -7.23 -2.23
N LEU A 107 17.05 -6.56 -1.34
CA LEU A 107 16.66 -5.16 -1.46
C LEU A 107 17.61 -4.21 -0.75
N GLY A 108 18.46 -4.74 0.14
CA GLY A 108 19.34 -3.98 1.01
C GLY A 108 19.18 -4.38 2.47
N TYR A 109 19.54 -3.47 3.37
CA TYR A 109 19.49 -3.69 4.82
C TYR A 109 18.41 -2.82 5.45
N LEU A 110 17.89 -3.24 6.61
CA LEU A 110 17.15 -2.36 7.48
C LEU A 110 18.02 -1.19 7.93
N ALA A 111 17.38 -0.04 8.14
CA ALA A 111 17.97 1.16 8.69
C ALA A 111 17.24 1.55 9.98
N GLY A 112 18.00 1.85 11.02
CA GLY A 112 17.49 2.29 12.30
C GLY A 112 18.60 2.68 13.26
N ALA A 113 18.32 2.62 14.55
CA ALA A 113 19.29 2.79 15.62
C ALA A 113 18.91 1.92 16.83
N SER A 114 19.84 1.84 17.79
CA SER A 114 19.66 1.09 19.04
C SER A 114 18.43 1.54 19.81
N ASP A 115 17.71 0.58 20.38
CA ASP A 115 16.59 0.77 21.30
C ASP A 115 15.46 1.68 20.78
N ILE A 116 15.26 1.79 19.45
CA ILE A 116 14.17 2.56 18.86
C ILE A 116 13.46 1.82 17.73
N TRP A 117 12.18 2.14 17.54
CA TRP A 117 11.41 1.71 16.37
C TRP A 117 11.65 2.62 15.17
N ALA A 118 11.93 2.06 14.01
CA ALA A 118 12.04 2.79 12.76
C ALA A 118 11.42 2.01 11.59
N PHE A 119 10.97 2.73 10.57
CA PHE A 119 10.63 2.14 9.27
C PHE A 119 11.84 2.19 8.35
N THR A 120 12.03 1.11 7.57
CA THR A 120 12.85 1.11 6.36
C THR A 120 11.95 0.95 5.15
N ASP A 121 12.15 1.83 4.16
CA ASP A 121 11.37 1.87 2.94
C ASP A 121 12.15 1.34 1.73
N PHE A 122 11.52 0.44 0.98
CA PHE A 122 12.03 -0.10 -0.27
C PHE A 122 11.07 0.23 -1.42
N ASP A 123 11.56 0.91 -2.46
CA ASP A 123 10.81 1.16 -3.68
C ASP A 123 10.97 -0.02 -4.64
N LEU A 124 9.86 -0.70 -4.94
CA LEU A 124 9.83 -1.86 -5.82
C LEU A 124 9.40 -1.53 -7.25
N THR A 125 9.04 -0.27 -7.52
CA THR A 125 8.40 0.18 -8.77
C THR A 125 9.24 -0.14 -10.01
N GLY A 126 10.57 -0.11 -9.90
CA GLY A 126 11.49 -0.34 -11.01
C GLY A 126 11.72 -1.82 -11.37
N PHE A 127 11.24 -2.77 -10.57
CA PHE A 127 11.50 -4.18 -10.81
C PHE A 127 10.43 -4.80 -11.73
N SER A 128 10.88 -5.43 -12.81
CA SER A 128 10.00 -6.06 -13.81
C SER A 128 9.13 -7.19 -13.24
N TRP A 129 9.58 -7.84 -12.16
CA TRP A 129 8.85 -8.89 -11.45
C TRP A 129 7.83 -8.36 -10.43
N ALA A 130 7.94 -7.12 -9.98
CA ALA A 130 7.17 -6.63 -8.82
C ALA A 130 5.66 -6.71 -9.04
N GLN A 131 5.19 -6.31 -10.24
CA GLN A 131 3.77 -6.40 -10.61
C GLN A 131 3.21 -7.82 -10.46
N SER A 132 3.94 -8.85 -10.89
CA SER A 132 3.46 -10.24 -10.84
C SER A 132 3.52 -10.81 -9.42
N GLN A 133 4.57 -10.50 -8.67
CA GLN A 133 4.74 -11.01 -7.30
C GLN A 133 3.78 -10.34 -6.32
N VAL A 134 3.53 -9.03 -6.43
CA VAL A 134 2.51 -8.35 -5.62
C VAL A 134 1.11 -8.88 -5.91
N ASN A 135 0.79 -9.12 -7.19
CA ASN A 135 -0.47 -9.76 -7.59
C ASN A 135 -0.62 -11.21 -7.11
N ALA A 136 0.47 -11.90 -6.80
CA ALA A 136 0.48 -13.30 -6.36
C ALA A 136 0.62 -13.46 -4.83
N GLY A 137 0.94 -12.38 -4.11
CA GLY A 137 1.36 -12.41 -2.72
C GLY A 137 2.89 -12.33 -2.63
N LEU A 138 3.39 -11.14 -2.30
CA LEU A 138 4.83 -10.87 -2.24
C LEU A 138 5.43 -11.59 -1.04
N LYS A 139 6.39 -12.48 -1.29
CA LYS A 139 7.16 -13.14 -0.23
C LYS A 139 8.36 -12.28 0.14
N VAL A 140 8.56 -12.11 1.44
CA VAL A 140 9.65 -11.34 2.00
C VAL A 140 10.38 -12.21 3.00
N ARG A 141 11.69 -12.03 3.11
CA ARG A 141 12.50 -12.64 4.16
C ARG A 141 13.50 -11.64 4.72
N MET A 142 13.88 -11.86 5.97
CA MET A 142 14.99 -11.20 6.61
C MET A 142 16.05 -12.21 7.00
N ASN A 143 17.29 -11.90 6.62
CA ASN A 143 18.49 -12.52 7.16
C ASN A 143 19.00 -11.61 8.29
N ILE A 144 18.84 -12.05 9.53
CA ILE A 144 19.16 -11.25 10.71
C ILE A 144 20.66 -11.25 10.91
N ASP A 145 21.23 -10.09 11.23
CA ASP A 145 22.64 -9.93 11.57
C ASP A 145 23.56 -10.74 10.62
N GLN A 146 23.44 -10.49 9.31
CA GLN A 146 24.09 -11.25 8.23
C GLN A 146 25.63 -11.34 8.42
N ASN A 147 26.22 -10.36 9.10
CA ASN A 147 27.65 -10.28 9.39
C ASN A 147 28.04 -10.76 10.79
N ASN A 148 27.10 -11.29 11.57
CA ASN A 148 27.33 -11.87 12.90
C ASN A 148 28.00 -10.87 13.86
N ALA A 149 27.49 -9.63 13.89
CA ALA A 149 27.87 -8.57 14.80
C ALA A 149 27.41 -8.82 16.25
N GLY A 150 26.42 -9.71 16.45
CA GLY A 150 25.94 -10.15 17.76
C GLY A 150 24.79 -9.33 18.33
N TRP A 151 24.12 -8.55 17.49
CA TRP A 151 22.96 -7.75 17.82
C TRP A 151 21.67 -8.51 17.45
N LEU A 152 20.56 -8.08 18.03
CA LEU A 152 19.26 -8.72 17.87
C LEU A 152 18.25 -7.67 17.44
N VAL A 153 17.24 -8.12 16.71
CA VAL A 153 16.21 -7.25 16.15
C VAL A 153 14.82 -7.77 16.50
N THR A 154 13.83 -6.87 16.57
CA THR A 154 12.40 -7.25 16.69
C THR A 154 11.58 -6.67 15.55
N LEU A 155 10.75 -7.49 14.90
CA LEU A 155 9.84 -7.05 13.83
C LEU A 155 8.53 -6.48 14.38
N GLY A 156 8.12 -5.32 13.89
CA GLY A 156 6.86 -4.67 14.29
C GLY A 156 5.74 -4.91 13.28
N LYS A 157 5.92 -4.39 12.06
CA LYS A 157 4.97 -4.56 10.94
C LYS A 157 5.67 -4.45 9.60
N SER A 158 5.09 -5.06 8.58
CA SER A 158 5.48 -4.89 7.18
C SER A 158 4.27 -4.36 6.42
N THR A 159 4.41 -3.28 5.66
CA THR A 159 3.34 -2.68 4.87
C THR A 159 3.71 -2.70 3.40
N LEU A 160 2.82 -3.24 2.58
CA LEU A 160 2.94 -3.28 1.14
C LEU A 160 1.88 -2.34 0.56
N THR A 161 2.36 -1.26 -0.03
CA THR A 161 1.51 -0.19 -0.54
C THR A 161 1.63 -0.09 -2.04
N VAL A 162 0.49 0.03 -2.72
CA VAL A 162 0.45 0.32 -4.16
C VAL A 162 -0.26 1.63 -4.44
N ASN A 163 0.19 2.33 -5.47
CA ASN A 163 -0.42 3.57 -5.98
C ASN A 163 -0.61 4.65 -4.89
N GLY A 164 0.34 4.75 -3.94
CA GLY A 164 0.36 5.78 -2.90
C GLY A 164 -0.34 5.42 -1.59
N GLY A 165 -1.06 4.30 -1.51
CA GLY A 165 -1.72 3.83 -0.28
C GLY A 165 -2.79 4.74 0.30
N ASP A 166 -3.55 4.17 1.23
CA ASP A 166 -4.65 4.80 1.95
C ASP A 166 -4.48 4.69 3.47
N LEU A 167 -3.40 4.06 3.95
CA LEU A 167 -3.11 3.89 5.37
C LEU A 167 -1.89 4.69 5.82
N ALA A 168 -2.04 5.40 6.93
CA ALA A 168 -0.95 5.95 7.72
C ALA A 168 -0.64 5.01 8.89
N CYS A 169 0.59 4.54 8.96
CA CYS A 169 1.09 3.65 9.99
C CYS A 169 2.22 4.32 10.79
N VAL A 170 2.36 3.96 12.06
CA VAL A 170 3.55 4.24 12.88
C VAL A 170 4.35 2.95 13.06
N PRO A 171 5.68 3.02 13.28
CA PRO A 171 6.51 1.81 13.33
C PRO A 171 6.24 0.95 14.56
N THR A 172 5.77 1.56 15.65
CA THR A 172 5.48 0.86 16.91
C THR A 172 4.35 -0.18 16.74
N PRO A 173 4.55 -1.42 17.21
CA PRO A 173 3.55 -2.49 17.21
C PRO A 173 2.38 -2.17 18.15
N GLY A 174 1.24 -2.83 17.93
CA GLY A 174 0.02 -2.62 18.72
C GLY A 174 -0.71 -1.29 18.46
N VAL A 175 -0.14 -0.40 17.64
CA VAL A 175 -0.81 0.82 17.16
C VAL A 175 -1.38 0.58 15.76
N PRO A 176 -2.72 0.53 15.59
CA PRO A 176 -3.34 0.28 14.29
C PRO A 176 -3.02 1.37 13.27
N CYS A 177 -2.87 0.98 12.01
CA CYS A 177 -2.83 1.93 10.90
C CYS A 177 -4.19 2.62 10.74
N THR A 178 -4.18 3.89 10.36
CA THR A 178 -5.40 4.69 10.20
C THR A 178 -5.55 5.16 8.76
N GLN A 179 -6.80 5.27 8.31
CA GLN A 179 -7.13 5.70 6.96
C GLN A 179 -6.74 7.17 6.73
N ILE A 180 -6.04 7.45 5.64
CA ILE A 180 -5.73 8.81 5.19
C ILE A 180 -6.95 9.32 4.44
N PRO A 181 -7.60 10.40 4.90
CA PRO A 181 -8.75 10.97 4.21
C PRO A 181 -8.32 11.51 2.84
N VAL A 182 -8.65 10.76 1.78
CA VAL A 182 -8.54 11.24 0.40
C VAL A 182 -9.60 12.31 0.18
N THR A 183 -9.16 13.56 0.01
CA THR A 183 -10.05 14.65 -0.40
C THR A 183 -10.40 14.43 -1.87
N GLU A 184 -11.61 13.97 -2.17
CA GLU A 184 -12.06 13.80 -3.55
C GLU A 184 -11.96 15.14 -4.31
N PRO A 185 -11.24 15.20 -5.45
CA PRO A 185 -11.24 16.39 -6.28
C PRO A 185 -12.61 16.55 -6.95
N GLY A 186 -13.45 17.43 -6.42
CA GLY A 186 -14.38 18.19 -7.22
C GLY A 186 -15.73 17.55 -7.58
N VAL A 187 -16.30 16.66 -6.75
CA VAL A 187 -17.73 16.31 -6.89
C VAL A 187 -18.60 17.59 -6.93
N PHE A 188 -18.28 18.57 -6.09
CA PHE A 188 -18.96 19.87 -6.09
C PHE A 188 -18.71 20.72 -7.35
N GLY A 189 -17.54 20.62 -7.98
CA GLY A 189 -17.22 21.33 -9.22
C GLY A 189 -17.98 20.79 -10.43
N LEU A 190 -18.13 19.46 -10.52
CA LEU A 190 -18.89 18.81 -11.59
C LEU A 190 -20.41 19.08 -11.47
N PHE A 191 -20.96 19.07 -10.24
CA PHE A 191 -22.36 19.46 -10.03
C PHE A 191 -22.62 20.93 -10.42
N GLY A 192 -21.70 21.84 -10.10
CA GLY A 192 -21.82 23.26 -10.46
C GLY A 192 -21.87 23.50 -11.97
N LEU A 193 -21.03 22.81 -12.74
CA LEU A 193 -21.00 22.92 -14.21
C LEU A 193 -22.20 22.25 -14.87
N ALA A 194 -22.67 21.12 -14.36
CA ALA A 194 -23.87 20.44 -14.86
C ALA A 194 -25.13 21.31 -14.67
N LEU A 195 -25.28 21.94 -13.50
CA LEU A 195 -26.37 22.86 -13.21
C LEU A 195 -26.32 24.11 -14.11
N ALA A 196 -25.12 24.70 -14.30
CA ALA A 196 -24.94 25.85 -15.20
C ALA A 196 -25.31 25.51 -16.66
N GLY A 197 -24.92 24.33 -17.15
CA GLY A 197 -25.29 23.84 -18.49
C GLY A 197 -26.79 23.65 -18.68
N LEU A 198 -27.49 23.15 -17.66
CA LEU A 198 -28.96 23.02 -17.65
C LEU A 198 -29.67 24.39 -17.64
N MET A 199 -29.14 25.38 -16.92
CA MET A 199 -29.71 26.73 -16.91
C MET A 199 -29.52 27.49 -18.24
N LEU A 200 -28.36 27.32 -18.89
CA LEU A 200 -28.10 27.93 -20.19
C LEU A 200 -28.96 27.33 -21.32
N ARG A 201 -29.29 26.03 -21.24
CA ARG A 201 -30.22 25.38 -22.18
C ARG A 201 -31.67 25.90 -22.06
N ARG A 202 -32.15 26.18 -20.84
CA ARG A 202 -33.51 26.75 -20.64
C ARG A 202 -33.67 28.14 -21.26
N ARG A 203 -32.63 28.97 -21.24
CA ARG A 203 -32.69 30.33 -21.82
C ARG A 203 -32.74 30.34 -23.35
N LYS A 204 -32.23 29.30 -24.02
CA LYS A 204 -32.28 29.20 -25.48
C LYS A 204 -33.63 28.65 -25.98
N ALA A 205 -34.31 27.84 -25.18
CA ALA A 205 -35.64 27.29 -25.49
C ALA A 205 -36.77 28.34 -25.40
N ASN A 206 -36.61 29.38 -24.58
CA ASN A 206 -37.62 30.44 -24.41
C ASN A 206 -37.44 31.63 -25.38
N LYS A 207 -36.56 31.53 -26.39
CA LYS A 207 -36.31 32.56 -27.41
C LYS A 207 -36.64 32.10 -28.84
N ALA A 208 -37.42 31.03 -29.00
CA ALA A 208 -37.93 30.55 -30.28
C ALA A 208 -39.46 30.60 -30.28
#